data_AF-K1S290-F1
#
_entry.id   AF-K1S290-F1
#
_cell.length_a   1.000
_cell.length_b   1.000
_cell.length_c   1.000
_cell.angle_alpha   90.00
_cell.angle_beta   90.00
_cell.angle_gamma   90.00
#
_symmetry.space_group_name_H-M   'P 1'
#
loop_
_entity.id
_entity.type
_entity.pdbx_description
1 polymer ?
#
loop_
_entity_poly.entity_id
_entity_poly.type
_entity_poly.pdbx_seq_one_letter_code
_entity_poly.pdbx_strand_id
1 'polypeptide(L)'
;MWRDKPQHYWKDIFYKKKGNMIPYMKDFNGDQRSAINGNLKGLFFGCGLDRKRRQPPHFSYFGDERLLVNADVLLNFTKKLYFADFYCHYQYHYATLVVTNPGSRQDRFCIDHDLVPLDLFDNELLYLDYYNNYEQTPVFVTLGIRVELFVTEGLNLFSLFNKGIGRLVNVQPRGRGHSRKNGIPKKEICNICNLY
;
A
#
# COMPACT_ATOMS: atom_id res chain seq x y z
N MET A 1 5.90 -5.76 -4.51
CA MET A 1 5.32 -4.98 -3.39
C MET A 1 5.19 -5.87 -2.16
N TRP A 2 4.93 -5.30 -0.99
CA TRP A 2 4.93 -6.10 0.24
C TRP A 2 3.92 -5.65 1.30
N ARG A 3 3.51 -6.57 2.18
CA ARG A 3 2.65 -6.28 3.32
C ARG A 3 3.07 -7.10 4.52
N ASP A 4 3.27 -6.42 5.64
CA ASP A 4 3.71 -7.06 6.87
C ASP A 4 2.56 -7.16 7.87
N LYS A 5 2.38 -8.35 8.44
CA LYS A 5 1.41 -8.62 9.51
C LYS A 5 1.91 -9.71 10.44
N PRO A 6 1.38 -9.78 11.68
CA PRO A 6 1.79 -10.82 12.62
C PRO A 6 1.28 -12.19 12.16
N GLN A 7 1.95 -13.27 12.54
CA GLN A 7 1.61 -14.63 12.12
C GLN A 7 0.12 -15.01 12.32
N HIS A 8 -0.49 -14.57 13.43
CA HIS A 8 -1.90 -14.87 13.70
C HIS A 8 -2.86 -14.26 12.66
N TYR A 9 -2.52 -13.12 12.07
CA TYR A 9 -3.31 -12.52 10.99
C TYR A 9 -3.33 -13.44 9.77
N TRP A 10 -2.17 -13.98 9.37
CA TRP A 10 -2.07 -14.86 8.21
C TRP A 10 -2.76 -16.20 8.46
N LYS A 11 -2.63 -16.77 9.66
CA LYS A 11 -3.41 -17.94 10.09
C LYS A 11 -4.91 -17.70 9.94
N ASP A 12 -5.42 -16.55 10.37
CA ASP A 12 -6.82 -16.19 10.17
C ASP A 12 -7.20 -16.10 8.69
N ILE A 13 -6.34 -15.52 7.83
CA ILE A 13 -6.58 -15.49 6.38
C ILE A 13 -6.71 -16.91 5.81
N PHE A 14 -5.77 -17.80 6.12
CA PHE A 14 -5.78 -19.16 5.57
C PHE A 14 -6.93 -20.01 6.10
N TYR A 15 -7.08 -20.10 7.42
CA TYR A 15 -7.97 -21.07 8.04
C TYR A 15 -9.41 -20.56 8.16
N LYS A 16 -9.63 -19.25 8.39
CA LYS A 16 -10.97 -18.69 8.58
C LYS A 16 -11.51 -18.01 7.32
N LYS A 17 -10.65 -17.42 6.49
CA LYS A 17 -11.06 -16.67 5.29
C LYS A 17 -10.76 -17.40 3.98
N LYS A 18 -10.32 -18.66 4.03
CA LYS A 18 -10.05 -19.50 2.85
C LYS A 18 -9.08 -18.82 1.87
N GLY A 19 -8.03 -18.20 2.40
CA GLY A 19 -7.01 -17.47 1.63
C GLY A 19 -7.41 -16.06 1.22
N ASN A 20 -8.65 -15.61 1.48
CA ASN A 20 -9.12 -14.29 1.04
C ASN A 20 -8.69 -13.18 2.02
N MET A 21 -7.87 -12.27 1.52
CA MET A 21 -7.61 -10.97 2.13
C MET A 21 -8.74 -10.02 1.73
N ILE A 22 -9.54 -9.60 2.71
CA ILE A 22 -10.70 -8.74 2.49
C ILE A 22 -10.33 -7.30 2.85
N PRO A 23 -10.60 -6.31 1.97
CA PRO A 23 -10.45 -4.89 2.27
C PRO A 23 -11.14 -4.47 3.57
N TYR A 24 -10.47 -3.66 4.37
CA TYR A 24 -11.00 -3.15 5.64
C TYR A 24 -10.99 -1.64 5.65
N MET A 25 -11.83 -1.05 6.50
CA MET A 25 -11.96 0.41 6.58
C MET A 25 -10.62 1.04 6.94
N LYS A 26 -10.23 2.07 6.20
CA LYS A 26 -9.07 2.90 6.52
C LYS A 26 -9.26 3.54 7.89
N ASP A 27 -8.25 3.42 8.75
CA ASP A 27 -8.19 4.10 10.04
C ASP A 27 -7.88 5.60 9.87
N PHE A 28 -7.68 6.32 10.97
CA PHE A 28 -7.33 7.74 10.96
C PHE A 28 -5.80 7.98 11.07
N ASN A 29 -4.95 7.01 10.67
CA ASN A 29 -3.51 7.28 10.53
C ASN A 29 -3.25 8.24 9.37
N GLY A 30 -2.25 9.12 9.53
CA GLY A 30 -1.83 10.06 8.49
C GLY A 30 -2.44 11.45 8.64
N ASP A 31 -2.69 12.13 7.53
CA ASP A 31 -3.36 13.42 7.56
C ASP A 31 -4.81 13.24 7.99
N GLN A 32 -5.22 13.98 9.02
CA GLN A 32 -6.58 13.92 9.56
C GLN A 32 -7.63 14.45 8.59
N ARG A 33 -7.20 15.20 7.56
CA ARG A 33 -8.07 15.70 6.49
C ARG A 33 -8.13 14.78 5.28
N SER A 34 -7.39 13.67 5.26
CA SER A 34 -7.45 12.73 4.13
C SER A 34 -8.86 12.15 3.99
N ALA A 35 -9.45 12.31 2.80
CA ALA A 35 -10.84 11.93 2.53
C ALA A 35 -11.10 10.42 2.72
N ILE A 36 -10.07 9.58 2.55
CA ILE A 36 -10.22 8.12 2.66
C ILE A 36 -10.38 7.63 4.11
N ASN A 37 -10.02 8.44 5.11
CA ASN A 37 -10.08 8.06 6.52
C ASN A 37 -11.51 7.75 6.95
N GLY A 38 -11.77 6.53 7.45
CA GLY A 38 -13.09 6.09 7.87
C GLY A 38 -14.11 5.89 6.75
N ASN A 39 -13.77 6.18 5.49
CA ASN A 39 -14.70 6.19 4.37
C ASN A 39 -14.41 5.11 3.32
N LEU A 40 -13.13 4.77 3.10
CA LEU A 40 -12.73 3.83 2.06
C LEU A 40 -12.18 2.52 2.65
N LYS A 41 -12.55 1.40 2.02
CA LYS A 41 -12.01 0.07 2.37
C LYS A 41 -10.90 -0.33 1.41
N GLY A 42 -9.81 -0.86 1.95
CA GLY A 42 -8.64 -1.28 1.16
C GLY A 42 -7.65 -2.12 1.96
N LEU A 43 -6.57 -2.49 1.29
CA LEU A 43 -5.43 -3.23 1.81
C LEU A 43 -4.17 -2.42 1.56
N PHE A 44 -3.43 -2.12 2.63
CA PHE A 44 -2.13 -1.45 2.54
C PHE A 44 -1.01 -2.37 2.07
N PHE A 45 -0.22 -1.87 1.13
CA PHE A 45 1.04 -2.46 0.65
C PHE A 45 2.15 -1.41 0.59
N GLY A 46 3.30 -1.74 1.15
CA GLY A 46 4.52 -0.97 0.96
C GLY A 46 5.10 -1.18 -0.44
N CYS A 47 5.48 -0.09 -1.08
CA CYS A 47 6.20 -0.10 -2.36
C CYS A 47 7.66 0.29 -2.19
N GLY A 48 7.97 1.08 -1.16
CA GLY A 48 9.32 1.55 -0.90
C GLY A 48 10.34 0.43 -0.67
N LEU A 49 11.55 0.68 -1.15
CA LEU A 49 12.73 -0.15 -0.93
C LEU A 49 13.69 0.54 0.04
N ASP A 50 14.43 -0.24 0.81
CA ASP A 50 15.62 0.23 1.50
C ASP A 50 16.63 0.76 0.46
N ARG A 51 17.04 2.03 0.61
CA ARG A 51 17.89 2.73 -0.38
C ARG A 51 19.21 2.02 -0.66
N LYS A 52 19.81 1.39 0.36
CA LYS A 52 21.11 0.73 0.24
C LYS A 52 20.96 -0.66 -0.37
N ARG A 53 19.97 -1.43 0.09
CA ARG A 53 19.78 -2.83 -0.31
C ARG A 53 18.95 -3.00 -1.58
N ARG A 54 18.21 -1.97 -2.00
CA ARG A 54 17.21 -2.01 -3.08
C ARG A 54 16.22 -3.18 -2.91
N GLN A 55 15.86 -3.46 -1.66
CA GLN A 55 14.97 -4.54 -1.26
C GLN A 55 13.95 -4.00 -0.25
N PRO A 56 12.80 -4.68 -0.03
CA PRO A 56 11.91 -4.36 1.07
C PRO A 56 12.66 -4.21 2.42
N PRO A 57 12.21 -3.34 3.35
CA PRO A 57 12.91 -3.08 4.60
C PRO A 57 13.22 -4.37 5.39
N HIS A 58 14.44 -4.52 5.92
CA HIS A 58 14.86 -5.77 6.57
C HIS A 58 14.10 -6.08 7.88
N PHE A 59 13.43 -5.08 8.45
CA PHE A 59 12.59 -5.24 9.64
C PHE A 59 11.18 -4.70 9.38
N SER A 60 10.26 -5.02 10.29
CA SER A 60 8.87 -4.58 10.27
C SER A 60 8.42 -4.11 11.64
N TYR A 61 7.66 -3.00 11.69
CA TYR A 61 6.93 -2.59 12.89
C TYR A 61 5.52 -3.20 12.95
N PHE A 62 5.11 -3.95 11.93
CA PHE A 62 3.72 -4.38 11.75
C PHE A 62 3.51 -5.89 11.95
N GLY A 63 4.59 -6.66 12.05
CA GLY A 63 4.54 -8.11 12.26
C GLY A 63 5.84 -8.80 11.89
N ASP A 64 5.85 -10.11 12.11
CA ASP A 64 6.97 -11.02 11.90
C ASP A 64 6.92 -11.77 10.54
N GLU A 65 5.81 -11.65 9.80
CA GLU A 65 5.65 -12.24 8.48
C GLU A 65 5.30 -11.17 7.42
N ARG A 66 5.94 -11.29 6.26
CA ARG A 66 5.78 -10.42 5.09
C ARG A 66 5.22 -11.21 3.92
N LEU A 67 4.11 -10.73 3.38
CA LEU A 67 3.66 -11.11 2.04
C LEU A 67 4.46 -10.31 1.02
N LEU A 68 5.18 -11.01 0.14
CA LEU A 68 5.70 -10.47 -1.11
C LEU A 68 4.71 -10.83 -2.22
N VAL A 69 4.41 -9.85 -3.07
CA VAL A 69 3.54 -10.03 -4.23
C VAL A 69 4.11 -9.27 -5.42
N ASN A 70 3.97 -9.84 -6.62
CA ASN A 70 4.34 -9.13 -7.84
C ASN A 70 3.52 -7.84 -7.96
N ALA A 71 4.15 -6.80 -8.51
CA ALA A 71 3.56 -5.47 -8.49
C ALA A 71 2.35 -5.35 -9.44
N ASP A 72 2.41 -6.03 -10.59
CA ASP A 72 1.37 -6.12 -11.63
C ASP A 72 0.03 -6.69 -11.13
N VAL A 73 0.07 -7.52 -10.08
CA VAL A 73 -1.12 -8.02 -9.37
C VAL A 73 -1.90 -6.89 -8.71
N LEU A 74 -1.18 -5.92 -8.13
CA LEU A 74 -1.77 -4.81 -7.38
C LEU A 74 -2.03 -3.59 -8.25
N LEU A 75 -1.15 -3.33 -9.22
CA LEU A 75 -1.22 -2.18 -10.10
C LEU A 75 -0.82 -2.58 -11.51
N ASN A 76 -1.71 -2.35 -12.47
CA ASN A 76 -1.48 -2.57 -13.90
C ASN A 76 -2.28 -1.56 -14.71
N PHE A 77 -2.14 -1.59 -16.04
CA PHE A 77 -2.75 -0.64 -16.97
C PHE A 77 -4.29 -0.61 -16.95
N THR A 78 -4.94 -1.58 -16.32
CA THR A 78 -6.41 -1.61 -16.18
C THR A 78 -6.92 -0.89 -14.94
N LYS A 79 -6.04 -0.42 -14.06
CA LYS A 79 -6.41 0.23 -12.79
C LYS A 79 -6.53 1.75 -12.93
N LYS A 80 -7.06 2.38 -11.90
CA LYS A 80 -6.92 3.83 -11.66
C LYS A 80 -6.07 4.05 -10.42
N LEU A 81 -5.32 5.15 -10.43
CA LEU A 81 -4.40 5.53 -9.35
C LEU A 81 -4.72 6.96 -8.92
N TYR A 82 -4.89 7.15 -7.61
CA TYR A 82 -5.19 8.45 -7.03
C TYR A 82 -4.24 8.74 -5.87
N PHE A 83 -3.74 9.97 -5.76
CA PHE A 83 -3.06 10.42 -4.57
C PHE A 83 -4.09 10.77 -3.48
N ALA A 84 -3.88 10.28 -2.26
CA ALA A 84 -4.84 10.42 -1.17
C ALA A 84 -4.29 11.04 0.12
N ASP A 85 -2.99 10.88 0.40
CA ASP A 85 -2.40 11.39 1.63
C ASP A 85 -0.89 11.59 1.48
N PHE A 86 -0.35 12.59 2.17
CA PHE A 86 1.07 12.81 2.36
C PHE A 86 1.39 13.26 3.78
N TYR A 87 2.10 12.40 4.52
CA TYR A 87 2.29 12.60 5.95
C TYR A 87 3.61 12.01 6.47
N CYS A 88 3.96 12.40 7.70
CA CYS A 88 4.98 11.71 8.48
C CYS A 88 4.55 11.66 9.95
N HIS A 89 5.00 10.63 10.67
CA HIS A 89 4.90 10.60 12.14
C HIS A 89 6.25 10.95 12.79
N TYR A 90 7.34 10.56 12.12
CA TYR A 90 8.71 10.70 12.64
C TYR A 90 9.63 11.25 11.54
N GLN A 91 10.61 10.45 11.10
CA GLN A 91 11.63 10.87 10.13
C GLN A 91 11.27 10.55 8.67
N TYR A 92 10.42 9.54 8.44
CA TYR A 92 10.05 9.12 7.10
C TYR A 92 8.75 9.78 6.66
N HIS A 93 8.74 10.30 5.43
CA HIS A 93 7.56 10.81 4.74
C HIS A 93 6.92 9.70 3.92
N TYR A 94 5.59 9.67 3.94
CA TYR A 94 4.75 8.67 3.31
C TYR A 94 3.82 9.35 2.33
N ALA A 95 3.69 8.79 1.12
CA ALA A 95 2.58 9.10 0.22
C ALA A 95 1.67 7.87 0.13
N THR A 96 0.36 8.08 0.29
CA THR A 96 -0.65 7.04 0.10
C THR A 96 -1.29 7.21 -1.26
N LEU A 97 -1.25 6.16 -2.08
CA LEU A 97 -1.93 6.12 -3.37
C LEU A 97 -3.05 5.07 -3.32
N VAL A 98 -4.25 5.44 -3.75
CA VAL A 98 -5.40 4.53 -3.82
C VAL A 98 -5.41 3.88 -5.20
N VAL A 99 -5.54 2.55 -5.23
CA VAL A 99 -5.69 1.78 -6.47
C VAL A 99 -7.09 1.22 -6.55
N THR A 100 -7.81 1.54 -7.61
CA THR A 100 -9.19 1.12 -7.84
C THR A 100 -9.38 0.46 -9.21
N ASN A 101 -10.49 -0.28 -9.35
CA ASN A 101 -10.99 -0.65 -10.67
C ASN A 101 -11.82 0.50 -11.26
N PRO A 102 -11.64 0.83 -12.55
CA PRO A 102 -12.48 1.78 -13.25
C PRO A 102 -13.98 1.50 -13.06
N GLY A 103 -14.76 2.51 -12.70
CA GLY A 103 -16.21 2.39 -12.51
C GLY A 103 -16.63 1.63 -11.25
N SER A 104 -15.70 1.24 -10.37
CA SER A 104 -16.07 0.70 -9.05
C SER A 104 -16.66 1.76 -8.13
N ARG A 105 -17.26 1.35 -7.01
CA ARG A 105 -17.75 2.29 -5.99
C ARG A 105 -16.59 3.11 -5.41
N GLN A 106 -15.43 2.50 -5.25
CA GLN A 106 -14.24 3.13 -4.71
C GLN A 106 -13.62 4.12 -5.69
N ASP A 107 -13.66 3.79 -6.98
CA ASP A 107 -13.27 4.72 -8.05
C ASP A 107 -14.15 5.97 -8.06
N ARG A 108 -15.47 5.79 -8.08
CA ARG A 108 -16.42 6.89 -7.94
C ARG A 108 -16.19 7.72 -6.68
N PHE A 109 -15.95 7.07 -5.54
CA PHE A 109 -15.58 7.78 -4.31
C PHE A 109 -14.35 8.66 -4.49
N CYS A 110 -13.30 8.17 -5.16
CA CYS A 110 -12.09 8.97 -5.39
C CYS A 110 -12.40 10.21 -6.25
N ILE A 111 -13.25 10.05 -7.27
CA ILE A 111 -13.70 11.13 -8.15
C ILE A 111 -14.59 12.13 -7.38
N ASP A 112 -15.60 11.65 -6.65
CA ASP A 112 -16.58 12.46 -5.93
C ASP A 112 -15.95 13.28 -4.78
N HIS A 113 -14.79 12.86 -4.29
CA HIS A 113 -14.03 13.54 -3.23
C HIS A 113 -12.76 14.24 -3.75
N ASP A 114 -12.68 14.48 -5.07
CA ASP A 114 -11.61 15.23 -5.73
C ASP A 114 -10.19 14.73 -5.37
N LEU A 115 -10.02 13.40 -5.22
CA LEU A 115 -8.67 12.86 -5.08
C LEU A 115 -7.89 13.07 -6.38
N VAL A 116 -6.64 13.50 -6.26
CA VAL A 116 -5.80 13.85 -7.41
C VAL A 116 -5.50 12.59 -8.23
N PRO A 117 -6.00 12.46 -9.48
CA PRO A 117 -5.67 11.33 -10.33
C PRO A 117 -4.19 11.41 -10.74
N LEU A 118 -3.52 10.27 -10.75
CA LEU A 118 -2.14 10.14 -11.21
C LEU A 118 -2.09 9.35 -12.52
N ASP A 119 -1.24 9.79 -13.45
CA ASP A 119 -0.94 9.02 -14.65
C ASP A 119 -0.18 7.75 -14.26
N LEU A 120 -0.64 6.59 -14.72
CA LEU A 120 -0.02 5.30 -14.45
C LEU A 120 1.37 5.18 -15.07
N PHE A 121 1.65 5.89 -16.16
CA PHE A 121 2.87 5.75 -16.95
C PHE A 121 3.87 6.89 -16.67
N ASP A 122 3.41 7.99 -16.08
CA ASP A 122 4.25 9.16 -15.82
C ASP A 122 3.83 9.91 -14.55
N ASN A 123 4.40 9.51 -13.41
CA ASN A 123 4.37 10.32 -12.21
C ASN A 123 5.59 10.07 -11.32
N GLU A 124 5.93 11.05 -10.48
CA GLU A 124 7.16 11.06 -9.68
C GLU A 124 7.16 10.05 -8.51
N LEU A 125 5.99 9.51 -8.15
CA LEU A 125 5.85 8.64 -6.99
C LEU A 125 6.06 7.18 -7.38
N LEU A 126 5.32 6.73 -8.39
CA LEU A 126 5.34 5.35 -8.86
C LEU A 126 4.70 5.23 -10.25
N TYR A 127 5.39 4.62 -11.22
CA TYR A 127 4.88 4.45 -12.59
C TYR A 127 5.12 3.04 -13.16
N LEU A 128 4.31 2.70 -14.17
CA LEU A 128 4.40 1.50 -14.98
C LEU A 128 5.28 1.75 -16.20
N ASP A 129 6.26 0.88 -16.43
CA ASP A 129 7.08 0.91 -17.63
C ASP A 129 6.53 -0.06 -18.68
N TYR A 130 5.58 0.42 -19.49
CA TYR A 130 4.88 -0.39 -20.49
C TYR A 130 5.66 -0.56 -21.79
N TYR A 131 6.63 0.31 -22.06
CA TYR A 131 7.32 0.37 -23.37
C TYR A 131 8.44 -0.65 -23.51
N ASN A 132 8.87 -1.25 -22.42
CA ASN A 132 9.91 -2.27 -22.44
C ASN A 132 9.26 -3.67 -22.48
N ASN A 133 9.67 -4.49 -23.45
CA ASN A 133 9.19 -5.86 -23.74
C ASN A 133 9.53 -6.88 -22.62
N TYR A 134 9.23 -6.57 -21.38
CA TYR A 134 9.38 -7.48 -20.25
C TYR A 134 8.19 -8.46 -20.20
N GLU A 135 8.45 -9.68 -19.71
CA GLU A 135 7.38 -10.67 -19.45
C GLU A 135 6.35 -10.17 -18.42
N GLN A 136 6.76 -9.25 -17.54
CA GLN A 136 5.90 -8.56 -16.58
C GLN A 136 6.20 -7.06 -16.64
N THR A 137 5.16 -6.22 -16.68
CA THR A 137 5.31 -4.76 -16.67
C THR A 137 6.00 -4.32 -15.37
N PRO A 138 7.23 -3.77 -15.43
CA PRO A 138 7.91 -3.29 -14.24
C PRO A 138 7.15 -2.11 -13.62
N VAL A 139 7.25 -2.03 -12.30
CA VAL A 139 6.75 -0.89 -11.54
C VAL A 139 7.94 -0.19 -10.89
N PHE A 140 8.18 1.04 -11.30
CA PHE A 140 9.21 1.90 -10.74
C PHE A 140 8.61 2.73 -9.62
N VAL A 141 9.35 2.92 -8.54
CA VAL A 141 8.93 3.69 -7.37
C VAL A 141 10.05 4.60 -6.93
N THR A 142 9.72 5.81 -6.50
CA THR A 142 10.70 6.74 -5.95
C THR A 142 11.36 6.18 -4.68
N LEU A 143 12.62 6.55 -4.49
CA LEU A 143 13.38 6.30 -3.26
C LEU A 143 13.45 7.54 -2.35
N GLY A 144 12.85 8.67 -2.78
CA GLY A 144 12.84 9.92 -2.02
C GLY A 144 11.90 9.90 -0.83
N ILE A 145 10.77 9.21 -0.96
CA ILE A 145 9.76 9.02 0.09
C ILE A 145 9.27 7.58 0.13
N ARG A 146 8.51 7.21 1.16
CA ARG A 146 7.87 5.89 1.24
C ARG A 146 6.51 5.93 0.57
N VAL A 147 6.34 5.15 -0.49
CA VAL A 147 5.04 5.01 -1.16
C VAL A 147 4.31 3.80 -0.59
N GLU A 148 3.04 4.01 -0.23
CA GLU A 148 2.10 2.99 0.20
C GLU A 148 0.91 2.94 -0.77
N LEU A 149 0.56 1.74 -1.24
CA LEU A 149 -0.66 1.52 -2.01
C LEU A 149 -1.78 1.08 -1.09
N PHE A 150 -2.94 1.72 -1.26
CA PHE A 150 -4.21 1.32 -0.67
C PHE A 150 -5.07 0.67 -1.75
N VAL A 151 -4.93 -0.65 -1.87
CA VAL A 151 -5.60 -1.45 -2.91
C VAL A 151 -7.02 -1.76 -2.47
N THR A 152 -8.02 -1.34 -3.24
CA THR A 152 -9.43 -1.46 -2.80
C THR A 152 -10.07 -2.81 -3.07
N GLU A 153 -9.37 -3.70 -3.77
CA GLU A 153 -9.83 -5.06 -4.05
C GLU A 153 -9.27 -6.08 -3.06
N GLY A 154 -10.00 -7.19 -2.92
CA GLY A 154 -9.52 -8.34 -2.18
C GLY A 154 -8.52 -9.16 -2.99
N LEU A 155 -7.68 -9.92 -2.27
CA LEU A 155 -6.70 -10.82 -2.86
C LEU A 155 -6.91 -12.23 -2.32
N ASN A 156 -6.72 -13.24 -3.18
CA ASN A 156 -6.74 -14.64 -2.74
C ASN A 156 -5.31 -15.22 -2.70
N LEU A 157 -4.79 -15.46 -1.51
CA LEU A 157 -3.42 -15.93 -1.29
C LEU A 157 -3.15 -17.30 -1.90
N PHE A 158 -4.12 -18.22 -1.89
CA PHE A 158 -3.94 -19.53 -2.51
C PHE A 158 -3.72 -19.40 -4.02
N SER A 159 -4.48 -18.54 -4.69
CA SER A 159 -4.29 -18.27 -6.12
C SER A 159 -2.91 -17.65 -6.39
N LEU A 160 -2.49 -16.67 -5.57
CA LEU A 160 -1.18 -16.03 -5.73
C LEU A 160 -0.02 -17.01 -5.57
N PHE A 161 -0.10 -17.89 -4.57
CA PHE A 161 0.96 -18.84 -4.26
C PHE A 161 1.02 -19.95 -5.31
N ASN A 162 -0.13 -20.49 -5.73
CA ASN A 162 -0.19 -21.50 -6.78
C ASN A 162 0.39 -21.01 -8.12
N LYS A 163 0.26 -19.70 -8.39
CA LYS A 163 0.81 -19.06 -9.59
C LYS A 163 2.27 -18.60 -9.43
N GLY A 164 2.87 -18.75 -8.24
CA GLY A 164 4.25 -18.30 -7.97
C GLY A 164 4.46 -16.78 -7.97
N ILE A 165 3.37 -15.99 -7.96
CA ILE A 165 3.39 -14.52 -8.02
C ILE A 165 3.21 -13.86 -6.64
N GLY A 166 3.21 -14.67 -5.58
CA GLY A 166 3.25 -14.21 -4.20
C GLY A 166 3.78 -15.28 -3.26
N ARG A 167 4.32 -14.85 -2.12
CA ARG A 167 4.84 -15.75 -1.07
C ARG A 167 4.90 -15.04 0.27
N LEU A 168 4.84 -15.82 1.35
CA LEU A 168 5.17 -15.34 2.70
C LEU A 168 6.66 -15.57 2.99
N VAL A 169 7.28 -14.60 3.65
CA VAL A 169 8.65 -14.68 4.16
C VAL A 169 8.69 -14.14 5.58
N ASN A 170 9.62 -14.64 6.39
CA ASN A 170 9.86 -14.08 7.71
C ASN A 170 10.56 -12.71 7.59
N VAL A 171 10.24 -11.80 8.50
CA VAL A 171 10.88 -10.49 8.61
C VAL A 171 11.15 -10.19 10.08
N GLN A 172 12.26 -9.53 10.38
CA GLN A 172 12.62 -9.21 11.77
C GLN A 172 11.60 -8.20 12.34
N PRO A 173 10.80 -8.55 13.36
CA PRO A 173 9.92 -7.58 13.98
C PRO A 173 10.74 -6.58 14.80
N ARG A 174 10.36 -5.30 14.75
CA ARG A 174 10.88 -4.23 15.62
C ARG A 174 9.73 -3.59 16.38
N GLY A 175 9.92 -3.41 17.68
CA GLY A 175 8.91 -2.84 18.57
C GLY A 175 7.66 -3.72 18.72
N ARG A 176 6.73 -3.29 19.58
CA ARG A 176 5.44 -3.97 19.82
C ARG A 176 4.32 -3.43 18.93
N GLY A 177 4.64 -2.96 17.71
CA GLY A 177 3.69 -2.54 16.66
C GLY A 177 2.29 -2.15 17.14
N HIS A 178 2.15 -1.05 17.89
CA HIS A 178 0.84 -0.68 18.41
C HIS A 178 0.06 0.11 17.35
N SER A 179 -0.74 -0.59 16.55
CA SER A 179 -1.81 0.06 15.78
C SER A 179 -2.80 0.68 16.76
N ARG A 180 -2.94 2.00 16.75
CA ARG A 180 -3.93 2.70 17.59
C ARG A 180 -5.28 2.67 16.89
N LYS A 181 -6.37 2.35 17.61
CA LYS A 181 -7.73 2.32 17.04
C LYS A 181 -8.13 3.64 16.35
N ASN A 182 -7.60 4.75 16.86
CA ASN A 182 -7.84 6.10 16.32
C ASN A 182 -6.72 6.59 15.39
N GLY A 183 -5.80 5.71 14.99
CA GLY A 183 -4.60 6.10 14.27
C GLY A 183 -3.62 6.96 15.10
N ILE A 184 -2.55 7.37 14.42
CA ILE A 184 -1.53 8.32 14.85
C ILE A 184 -1.68 9.49 13.88
N PRO A 185 -1.88 10.72 14.37
CA PRO A 185 -1.98 11.88 13.50
C PRO A 185 -0.63 12.23 12.88
N LYS A 186 -0.67 12.85 11.70
CA LYS A 186 0.52 13.44 11.07
C LYS A 186 1.20 14.44 12.01
N LYS A 187 2.51 14.59 11.85
CA LYS A 187 3.33 15.52 12.62
C LYS A 187 2.99 16.98 12.27
N GLU A 188 2.45 17.73 13.23
CA GLU A 188 1.98 19.11 13.05
C GLU A 188 3.08 20.10 12.63
N ILE A 189 4.33 19.87 13.04
CA ILE A 189 5.45 20.78 12.79
C ILE A 189 6.31 20.38 11.57
N CYS A 190 5.81 19.51 10.69
CA CYS A 190 6.57 19.06 9.53
C CYS A 190 6.46 20.03 8.35
N ASN A 191 7.55 20.74 8.04
CA ASN A 191 7.61 21.69 6.91
C ASN A 191 7.64 21.04 5.51
N ILE A 192 7.62 19.70 5.44
CA ILE A 192 7.56 18.95 4.18
C ILE A 192 6.14 18.45 3.95
N CYS A 193 5.51 17.82 4.95
CA CYS A 193 4.16 17.25 4.81
C CYS A 193 3.03 18.26 5.00
N ASN A 194 3.30 19.38 5.68
CA ASN A 194 2.30 20.43 5.85
C ASN A 194 2.47 21.43 4.72
N LEU A 195 1.85 21.09 3.58
CA LEU A 195 1.78 21.95 2.42
C LEU A 195 0.74 23.05 2.73
N TYR A 196 1.22 24.26 2.99
CA TYR A 196 0.44 25.48 3.25
C TYR A 196 0.75 26.53 2.20
#